data_AF-A0A4R6WM45-F1
#
_entry.id   AF-A0A4R6WM45-F1
#
_cell.length_a   1.000
_cell.length_b   1.000
_cell.length_c   1.000
_cell.angle_alpha   90.00
_cell.angle_beta   90.00
_cell.angle_gamma   90.00
#
_symmetry.space_group_name_H-M   'P 1'
#
loop_
_entity.id
_entity.type
_entity.pdbx_description
1 polymer ?
#
loop_
_entity_poly.entity_id
_entity_poly.type
_entity_poly.pdbx_seq_one_letter_code
_entity_poly.pdbx_strand_id
1 'polypeptide(L)'
;MRKIKYTITSFLMGISMLVSLFSCEIQESFDYDHAPDNSKLNMSALAYIKSNDSLSLFNEAIERAQFQAMYEEGGGRTFIAPNNQAFRTYLKENGYSSIAAIPLPILKNILRYHTVKAEVNFNNPDLAPSNRPIAYNTENGQIMYLSHSSTYVGLINEGTNRQWQIRTSNLVPNNSVMHVVNFVVFYSAPTGDANAENPNLVRDTIFVKQDAFVNGGAESNKNFGLEPLLKTKNVTNNGDYDRKTFLMFDFNDFKKDGVVTDLRLELAVSFTAAKGVDLNLFETPSTDWKEASLNFNNAVFPTTPRIASIRTSKINVFKFDLTDYYKAANPTGLKSYMVDGQAKSDETDEFGSKEHATLATPMLIATLASGNSQLVLEGKKDFEVENGGMYVLSNENLLVSGASAGDIIYTVEELPAFGWLIKGAEVLKKGSRFTQLDLDLKNMVFIHDGQTVGAGALVLAARDKAGAILENLKINIAAK
;
A
#
# COMPACT_ATOMS: atom_id res chain seq x y z
N MET A 1 -25.04 39.61 -67.41
CA MET A 1 -24.64 38.20 -67.62
C MET A 1 -23.45 37.71 -66.77
N ARG A 2 -22.67 38.57 -66.08
CA ARG A 2 -21.49 38.14 -65.29
C ARG A 2 -21.80 37.63 -63.87
N LYS A 3 -22.93 38.02 -63.26
CA LYS A 3 -23.30 37.59 -61.89
C LYS A 3 -23.94 36.18 -61.80
N ILE A 4 -24.51 35.65 -62.89
CA ILE A 4 -25.20 34.34 -62.88
C ILE A 4 -24.21 33.17 -63.03
N LYS A 5 -23.05 33.37 -63.68
CA LYS A 5 -22.04 32.32 -63.83
C LYS A 5 -21.35 31.96 -62.51
N TYR A 6 -21.04 32.92 -61.65
CA TYR A 6 -20.32 32.65 -60.39
C TYR A 6 -21.16 31.89 -59.35
N THR A 7 -22.48 32.08 -59.34
CA THR A 7 -23.37 31.36 -58.42
C THR A 7 -23.52 29.88 -58.80
N ILE A 8 -23.52 29.57 -60.11
CA ILE A 8 -23.63 28.19 -60.61
C ILE A 8 -22.31 27.43 -60.44
N THR A 9 -21.15 28.08 -60.64
CA THR A 9 -19.84 27.44 -60.42
C THR A 9 -19.56 27.18 -58.93
N SER A 10 -20.00 28.07 -58.03
CA SER A 10 -19.84 27.85 -56.58
C SER A 10 -20.78 26.77 -56.04
N PHE A 11 -21.95 26.59 -56.66
CA PHE A 11 -22.90 25.54 -56.28
C PHE A 11 -22.46 24.14 -56.78
N LEU A 12 -21.86 24.05 -57.98
CA LEU A 12 -21.33 22.79 -58.53
C LEU A 12 -20.02 22.35 -57.86
N MET A 13 -19.18 23.28 -57.40
CA MET A 13 -17.94 22.96 -56.69
C MET A 13 -18.18 22.54 -55.22
N GLY A 14 -19.27 23.01 -54.60
CA GLY A 14 -19.71 22.57 -53.27
C GLY A 14 -20.28 21.15 -53.25
N ILE A 15 -20.95 20.71 -54.34
CA ILE A 15 -21.54 19.35 -54.41
C ILE A 15 -20.46 18.30 -54.71
N SER A 16 -19.42 18.63 -55.49
CA SER A 16 -18.30 17.69 -55.74
C SER A 16 -17.39 17.47 -54.51
N MET A 17 -17.38 18.41 -53.55
CA MET A 17 -16.56 18.30 -52.34
C MET A 17 -17.30 17.60 -51.18
N LEU A 18 -18.63 17.43 -51.27
CA LEU A 18 -19.42 16.64 -50.32
C LEU A 18 -19.45 15.13 -50.64
N VAL A 19 -19.14 14.72 -51.87
CA VAL A 19 -19.20 13.30 -52.29
C VAL A 19 -17.88 12.55 -52.02
N SER A 20 -16.79 13.24 -51.67
CA SER A 20 -15.48 12.64 -51.34
C SER A 20 -15.27 12.35 -49.85
N LEU A 21 -16.24 12.66 -48.98
CA LEU A 21 -16.19 12.35 -47.53
C LEU A 21 -17.12 11.19 -47.11
N PHE A 22 -17.73 10.50 -48.07
CA PHE A 22 -18.46 9.27 -47.84
C PHE A 22 -17.79 8.11 -48.58
N SER A 23 -16.54 7.81 -48.23
CA SER A 23 -16.05 6.44 -48.33
C SER A 23 -16.49 5.69 -47.07
N CYS A 24 -17.81 5.63 -46.84
CA CYS A 24 -18.35 4.53 -46.07
C CYS A 24 -18.25 3.32 -47.00
N GLU A 25 -17.43 2.34 -46.65
CA GLU A 25 -17.61 0.99 -47.20
C GLU A 25 -19.09 0.66 -47.10
N ILE A 26 -19.70 0.33 -48.24
CA ILE A 26 -21.07 -0.16 -48.26
C ILE A 26 -21.04 -1.47 -47.48
N GLN A 27 -21.61 -1.46 -46.29
CA GLN A 27 -21.82 -2.67 -45.52
C GLN A 27 -22.86 -3.51 -46.29
N GLU A 28 -22.42 -4.58 -46.95
CA GLU A 28 -23.25 -5.37 -47.88
C GLU A 28 -24.46 -6.03 -47.17
N SER A 29 -24.41 -6.22 -45.85
CA SER A 29 -25.54 -6.71 -45.06
C SER A 29 -25.49 -6.21 -43.60
N PHE A 30 -26.67 -6.13 -42.97
CA PHE A 30 -26.81 -5.96 -41.51
C PHE A 30 -26.77 -7.31 -40.76
N ASP A 31 -26.53 -8.41 -41.48
CA ASP A 31 -26.35 -9.72 -40.88
C ASP A 31 -24.96 -9.78 -40.25
N TYR A 32 -24.92 -10.21 -39.00
CA TYR A 32 -23.66 -10.49 -38.31
C TYR A 32 -23.05 -11.74 -38.94
N ASP A 33 -22.08 -11.57 -39.83
CA ASP A 33 -21.25 -12.68 -40.29
C ASP A 33 -20.46 -13.21 -39.09
N HIS A 34 -20.84 -14.40 -38.63
CA HIS A 34 -20.05 -15.15 -37.68
C HIS A 34 -18.70 -15.45 -38.33
N ALA A 35 -17.66 -14.69 -37.99
CA ALA A 35 -16.30 -15.12 -38.23
C ALA A 35 -16.15 -16.52 -37.60
N PRO A 36 -15.54 -17.49 -38.29
CA PRO A 36 -15.24 -18.77 -37.68
C PRO A 36 -14.47 -18.50 -36.38
N ASP A 37 -15.08 -18.88 -35.27
CA ASP A 37 -14.51 -18.82 -33.94
C ASP A 37 -13.25 -19.70 -33.97
N ASN A 38 -12.04 -19.10 -33.93
CA ASN A 38 -10.70 -19.65 -34.23
C ASN A 38 -10.15 -19.58 -35.67
N SER A 39 -10.67 -18.75 -36.57
CA SER A 39 -9.92 -18.49 -37.82
C SER A 39 -8.53 -17.90 -37.50
N LYS A 40 -7.48 -18.52 -38.05
CA LYS A 40 -6.11 -17.99 -37.90
C LYS A 40 -6.04 -16.60 -38.51
N LEU A 41 -5.38 -15.68 -37.81
CA LEU A 41 -5.15 -14.32 -38.30
C LEU A 41 -4.16 -14.27 -39.48
N ASN A 42 -3.51 -15.40 -39.81
CA ASN A 42 -2.52 -15.53 -40.88
C ASN A 42 -1.35 -14.53 -40.78
N MET A 43 -1.04 -14.07 -39.57
CA MET A 43 0.07 -13.18 -39.24
C MET A 43 0.63 -13.51 -37.85
N SER A 44 1.83 -13.02 -37.52
CA SER A 44 2.40 -13.16 -36.17
C SER A 44 1.66 -12.27 -35.16
N ALA A 45 1.84 -12.55 -33.86
CA ALA A 45 1.27 -11.70 -32.82
C ALA A 45 1.82 -10.27 -32.91
N LEU A 46 3.12 -10.10 -33.18
CA LEU A 46 3.72 -8.78 -33.34
C LEU A 46 3.14 -8.03 -34.55
N ALA A 47 2.94 -8.70 -35.70
CA ALA A 47 2.31 -8.09 -36.86
C ALA A 47 0.88 -7.62 -36.57
N TYR A 48 0.08 -8.44 -35.88
CA TYR A 48 -1.27 -8.05 -35.46
C TYR A 48 -1.23 -6.82 -34.55
N ILE A 49 -0.37 -6.82 -33.53
CA ILE A 49 -0.19 -5.69 -32.61
C ILE A 49 0.16 -4.40 -33.36
N LYS A 50 1.08 -4.45 -34.32
CA LYS A 50 1.50 -3.29 -35.12
C LYS A 50 0.40 -2.76 -36.04
N SER A 51 -0.47 -3.63 -36.55
CA SER A 51 -1.59 -3.25 -37.43
C SER A 51 -2.79 -2.66 -36.68
N ASN A 52 -2.79 -2.68 -35.35
CA ASN A 52 -3.94 -2.30 -34.55
C ASN A 52 -3.64 -1.05 -33.70
N ASP A 53 -4.21 0.10 -34.12
CA ASP A 53 -4.00 1.39 -33.45
C ASP A 53 -4.33 1.36 -31.96
N SER A 54 -5.25 0.50 -31.52
CA SER A 54 -5.62 0.36 -30.11
C SER A 54 -4.54 -0.30 -29.23
N LEU A 55 -3.51 -0.88 -29.85
CA LEU A 55 -2.39 -1.57 -29.20
C LEU A 55 -1.04 -0.85 -29.37
N SER A 56 -1.03 0.38 -29.89
CA SER A 56 0.21 1.12 -30.19
C SER A 56 1.13 1.35 -28.97
N LEU A 57 0.58 1.60 -27.78
CA LEU A 57 1.38 1.71 -26.54
C LEU A 57 1.95 0.36 -26.08
N PHE A 58 1.26 -0.75 -26.40
CA PHE A 58 1.79 -2.08 -26.15
C PHE A 58 2.95 -2.40 -27.10
N ASN A 59 2.83 -2.03 -28.38
CA ASN A 59 3.94 -2.12 -29.32
C ASN A 59 5.17 -1.31 -28.84
N GLU A 60 4.96 -0.06 -28.42
CA GLU A 60 6.04 0.78 -27.86
C GLU A 60 6.71 0.11 -26.64
N ALA A 61 5.92 -0.50 -25.76
CA ALA A 61 6.44 -1.24 -24.61
C ALA A 61 7.30 -2.45 -25.02
N ILE A 62 6.83 -3.25 -25.98
CA ILE A 62 7.55 -4.41 -26.52
C ILE A 62 8.87 -3.98 -27.16
N GLU A 63 8.85 -2.91 -27.96
CA GLU A 63 10.03 -2.37 -28.62
C GLU A 63 11.07 -1.88 -27.62
N ARG A 64 10.63 -1.11 -26.61
CA ARG A 64 11.50 -0.62 -25.54
C ARG A 64 12.09 -1.74 -24.70
N ALA A 65 11.32 -2.80 -24.43
CA ALA A 65 11.79 -3.98 -23.71
C ALA A 65 12.70 -4.89 -24.53
N GLN A 66 12.79 -4.67 -25.84
CA GLN A 66 13.49 -5.51 -26.81
C GLN A 66 12.93 -6.94 -26.88
N PHE A 67 11.60 -7.09 -26.76
CA PHE A 67 10.91 -8.39 -26.75
C PHE A 67 10.30 -8.78 -28.10
N GLN A 68 10.58 -8.05 -29.19
CA GLN A 68 9.98 -8.28 -30.51
C GLN A 68 10.07 -9.75 -30.96
N ALA A 69 11.23 -10.38 -30.81
CA ALA A 69 11.44 -11.78 -31.20
C ALA A 69 10.46 -12.74 -30.49
N MET A 70 10.11 -12.47 -29.23
CA MET A 70 9.14 -13.27 -28.47
C MET A 70 7.75 -13.25 -29.12
N TYR A 71 7.32 -12.10 -29.65
CA TYR A 71 5.99 -11.91 -30.25
C TYR A 71 5.97 -12.24 -31.76
N GLU A 72 7.13 -12.25 -32.43
CA GLU A 72 7.26 -12.58 -33.85
C GLU A 72 7.43 -14.09 -34.06
N GLU A 73 8.31 -14.74 -33.30
CA GLU A 73 8.77 -16.11 -33.54
C GLU A 73 8.26 -17.12 -32.50
N GLY A 74 7.75 -16.65 -31.36
CA GLY A 74 7.39 -17.51 -30.23
C GLY A 74 6.19 -18.41 -30.51
N GLY A 75 6.35 -19.72 -30.32
CA GLY A 75 5.30 -20.76 -30.38
C GLY A 75 4.84 -21.22 -28.99
N GLY A 76 3.62 -21.74 -28.84
CA GLY A 76 3.20 -22.42 -27.61
C GLY A 76 2.85 -21.49 -26.44
N ARG A 77 2.43 -20.26 -26.74
CA ARG A 77 2.25 -19.17 -25.76
C ARG A 77 0.91 -18.49 -25.88
N THR A 78 0.55 -17.79 -24.81
CA THR A 78 -0.60 -16.91 -24.78
C THR A 78 -0.20 -15.52 -24.33
N PHE A 79 -0.50 -14.51 -25.14
CA PHE A 79 -0.23 -13.11 -24.86
C PHE A 79 -1.47 -12.41 -24.32
N ILE A 80 -1.36 -11.82 -23.14
CA ILE A 80 -2.35 -10.88 -22.62
C ILE A 80 -1.93 -9.50 -23.09
N ALA A 81 -2.68 -8.91 -24.03
CA ALA A 81 -2.33 -7.66 -24.69
C ALA A 81 -3.10 -6.47 -24.07
N PRO A 82 -2.46 -5.61 -23.26
CA PRO A 82 -3.10 -4.41 -22.74
C PRO A 82 -3.28 -3.40 -23.86
N ASN A 83 -4.49 -2.87 -24.01
CA ASN A 83 -4.73 -1.81 -24.98
C ASN A 83 -4.22 -0.45 -24.50
N ASN A 84 -4.36 0.58 -25.35
CA ASN A 84 -3.89 1.91 -25.03
C ASN A 84 -4.57 2.51 -23.79
N GLN A 85 -5.83 2.15 -23.51
CA GLN A 85 -6.51 2.58 -22.29
C GLN A 85 -5.85 1.97 -21.06
N ALA A 86 -5.49 0.68 -21.12
CA ALA A 86 -4.78 -0.02 -20.07
C ALA A 86 -3.48 0.69 -19.67
N PHE A 87 -2.63 1.00 -20.64
CA PHE A 87 -1.36 1.69 -20.39
C PHE A 87 -1.57 3.12 -19.90
N ARG A 88 -2.51 3.88 -20.46
CA ARG A 88 -2.80 5.24 -19.97
C ARG A 88 -3.23 5.24 -18.50
N THR A 89 -4.07 4.29 -18.09
CA THR A 89 -4.46 4.12 -16.69
C THR A 89 -3.26 3.78 -15.83
N TYR A 90 -2.46 2.78 -16.22
CA TYR A 90 -1.27 2.37 -15.49
C TYR A 90 -0.25 3.51 -15.30
N LEU A 91 0.04 4.26 -16.38
CA LEU A 91 0.95 5.41 -16.36
C LEU A 91 0.47 6.48 -15.37
N LYS A 92 -0.82 6.82 -15.42
CA LYS A 92 -1.43 7.80 -14.52
C LYS A 92 -1.37 7.36 -13.05
N GLU A 93 -1.75 6.11 -12.77
CA GLU A 93 -1.76 5.56 -11.41
C GLU A 93 -0.36 5.49 -10.78
N ASN A 94 0.68 5.31 -11.60
CA ASN A 94 2.07 5.18 -11.15
C ASN A 94 2.91 6.46 -11.36
N GLY A 95 2.30 7.57 -11.79
CA GLY A 95 3.00 8.85 -11.96
C GLY A 95 4.02 8.89 -13.11
N TYR A 96 3.89 8.01 -14.10
CA TYR A 96 4.75 8.00 -15.29
C TYR A 96 4.13 8.86 -16.41
N SER A 97 4.96 9.65 -17.10
CA SER A 97 4.51 10.51 -18.20
C SER A 97 4.33 9.76 -19.54
N SER A 98 5.03 8.63 -19.71
CA SER A 98 5.03 7.82 -20.93
C SER A 98 5.61 6.43 -20.68
N ILE A 99 5.52 5.52 -21.66
CA ILE A 99 6.17 4.19 -21.58
C ILE A 99 7.67 4.31 -21.34
N ALA A 100 8.32 5.30 -21.95
CA ALA A 100 9.74 5.57 -21.77
C ALA A 100 10.13 5.89 -20.31
N ALA A 101 9.22 6.48 -19.54
CA ALA A 101 9.43 6.85 -18.13
C ALA A 101 9.33 5.65 -17.17
N ILE A 102 8.78 4.52 -17.59
CA ILE A 102 8.73 3.30 -16.78
C ILE A 102 10.16 2.72 -16.68
N PRO A 103 10.71 2.45 -15.48
CA PRO A 103 12.00 1.81 -15.35
C PRO A 103 12.06 0.51 -16.17
N LEU A 104 13.12 0.34 -16.96
CA LEU A 104 13.21 -0.77 -17.93
C LEU A 104 13.02 -2.17 -17.31
N PRO A 105 13.61 -2.49 -16.14
CA PRO A 105 13.36 -3.77 -15.48
C PRO A 105 11.89 -3.97 -15.09
N ILE A 106 11.21 -2.91 -14.63
CA ILE A 106 9.78 -2.95 -14.31
C ILE A 106 8.95 -3.23 -15.56
N LEU A 107 9.23 -2.53 -16.67
CA LEU A 107 8.54 -2.75 -17.94
C LEU A 107 8.73 -4.20 -18.45
N LYS A 108 9.95 -4.73 -18.36
CA LYS A 108 10.23 -6.12 -18.72
C LYS A 108 9.44 -7.11 -17.86
N ASN A 109 9.36 -6.89 -16.54
CA ASN A 109 8.54 -7.73 -15.67
C ASN A 109 7.06 -7.69 -16.04
N ILE A 110 6.50 -6.50 -16.34
CA ILE A 110 5.11 -6.36 -16.78
C ILE A 110 4.87 -7.25 -18.00
N LEU A 111 5.68 -7.12 -19.05
CA LEU A 111 5.50 -7.89 -20.29
C LEU A 111 5.68 -9.40 -20.08
N ARG A 112 6.58 -9.80 -19.18
CA ARG A 112 6.77 -11.20 -18.80
C ARG A 112 5.55 -11.78 -18.09
N TYR A 113 4.89 -11.03 -17.20
CA TYR A 113 3.66 -11.51 -16.57
C TYR A 113 2.52 -11.61 -17.59
N HIS A 114 2.49 -10.73 -18.58
CA HIS A 114 1.54 -10.76 -19.70
C HIS A 114 1.84 -11.87 -20.74
N THR A 115 2.84 -12.71 -20.49
CA THR A 115 3.20 -13.82 -21.37
C THR A 115 3.07 -15.15 -20.64
N VAL A 116 2.03 -15.90 -20.98
CA VAL A 116 1.75 -17.23 -20.43
C VAL A 116 2.51 -18.30 -21.23
N LYS A 117 3.17 -19.23 -20.53
CA LYS A 117 3.95 -20.35 -21.10
C LYS A 117 3.06 -21.54 -21.52
N ALA A 118 1.91 -21.26 -22.10
CA ALA A 118 0.97 -22.24 -22.61
C ALA A 118 0.04 -21.60 -23.65
N GLU A 119 -0.56 -22.42 -24.53
CA GLU A 119 -1.66 -21.99 -25.41
C GLU A 119 -2.98 -22.15 -24.67
N VAL A 120 -3.66 -21.02 -24.41
CA VAL A 120 -4.88 -20.95 -23.64
C VAL A 120 -5.93 -20.29 -24.50
N ASN A 121 -6.63 -21.12 -25.28
CA ASN A 121 -7.76 -20.73 -26.10
C ASN A 121 -9.04 -21.24 -25.43
N PHE A 122 -9.99 -20.36 -25.10
CA PHE A 122 -11.21 -20.74 -24.37
C PHE A 122 -12.17 -21.62 -25.18
N ASN A 123 -11.93 -21.81 -26.48
CA ASN A 123 -12.64 -22.79 -27.30
C ASN A 123 -12.09 -24.21 -27.13
N ASN A 124 -11.01 -24.40 -26.37
CA ASN A 124 -10.53 -25.72 -26.00
C ASN A 124 -11.58 -26.41 -25.09
N PRO A 125 -12.10 -27.60 -25.46
CA PRO A 125 -13.06 -28.34 -24.64
C PRO A 125 -12.59 -28.62 -23.21
N ASP A 126 -11.27 -28.75 -22.99
CA ASP A 126 -10.70 -28.95 -21.64
C ASP A 126 -10.92 -27.73 -20.73
N LEU A 127 -11.18 -26.56 -21.33
CA LEU A 127 -11.48 -25.30 -20.64
C LEU A 127 -12.97 -24.99 -20.57
N ALA A 128 -13.86 -25.84 -21.12
CA ALA A 128 -15.30 -25.60 -21.19
C ALA A 128 -16.01 -25.37 -19.82
N PRO A 129 -15.56 -25.96 -18.69
CA PRO A 129 -16.15 -25.64 -17.40
C PRO A 129 -15.91 -24.17 -17.00
N SER A 130 -17.00 -23.39 -16.98
CA SER A 130 -16.99 -21.99 -16.54
C SER A 130 -16.63 -21.80 -15.05
N ASN A 131 -16.16 -20.60 -14.71
CA ASN A 131 -15.74 -20.14 -13.36
C ASN A 131 -14.75 -21.11 -12.68
N ARG A 132 -13.90 -21.76 -13.48
CA ARG A 132 -12.88 -22.71 -13.02
C ARG A 132 -11.50 -22.14 -13.32
N PRO A 133 -10.91 -21.31 -12.44
CA PRO A 133 -9.57 -20.76 -12.64
C PRO A 133 -8.52 -21.88 -12.74
N ILE A 134 -7.76 -21.88 -13.82
CA ILE A 134 -6.64 -22.82 -14.05
C ILE A 134 -5.34 -22.05 -13.98
N ALA A 135 -4.38 -22.58 -13.22
CA ALA A 135 -3.06 -21.99 -13.03
C ALA A 135 -2.15 -22.23 -14.25
N TYR A 136 -1.54 -21.16 -14.76
CA TYR A 136 -0.52 -21.22 -15.80
C TYR A 136 0.75 -20.47 -15.40
N ASN A 137 1.91 -21.04 -15.70
CA ASN A 137 3.19 -20.34 -15.51
C ASN A 137 3.34 -19.19 -16.50
N THR A 138 3.77 -18.02 -16.04
CA THR A 138 4.13 -16.88 -16.89
C THR A 138 5.65 -16.76 -17.06
N GLU A 139 6.11 -15.92 -17.99
CA GLU A 139 7.54 -15.62 -18.17
C GLU A 139 8.19 -14.94 -16.97
N ASN A 140 7.41 -14.36 -16.06
CA ASN A 140 7.95 -13.67 -14.89
C ASN A 140 8.14 -14.62 -13.69
N GLY A 141 7.73 -15.89 -13.83
CA GLY A 141 7.83 -16.92 -12.80
C GLY A 141 6.61 -17.02 -11.87
N GLN A 142 5.69 -16.06 -11.92
CA GLN A 142 4.42 -16.12 -11.20
C GLN A 142 3.36 -16.86 -12.01
N ILE A 143 2.31 -17.30 -11.32
CA ILE A 143 1.14 -17.94 -11.91
C ILE A 143 0.18 -16.89 -12.45
N MET A 144 -0.46 -17.15 -13.58
CA MET A 144 -1.67 -16.45 -13.99
C MET A 144 -2.81 -17.46 -13.99
N TYR A 145 -3.90 -17.14 -13.30
CA TYR A 145 -5.11 -17.95 -13.38
C TYR A 145 -5.96 -17.48 -14.54
N LEU A 146 -6.35 -18.39 -15.43
CA LEU A 146 -7.25 -18.10 -16.53
C LEU A 146 -8.50 -18.98 -16.45
N SER A 147 -9.66 -18.37 -16.67
CA SER A 147 -10.97 -19.01 -16.72
C SER A 147 -11.91 -18.21 -17.65
N HIS A 148 -13.17 -18.61 -17.73
CA HIS A 148 -14.21 -17.82 -18.36
C HIS A 148 -15.51 -17.87 -17.54
N SER A 149 -16.34 -16.84 -17.66
CA SER A 149 -17.67 -16.82 -17.05
C SER A 149 -18.62 -17.82 -17.71
N SER A 150 -19.81 -18.01 -17.13
CA SER A 150 -20.91 -18.77 -17.77
C SER A 150 -21.36 -18.19 -19.11
N THR A 151 -21.05 -16.91 -19.37
CA THR A 151 -21.29 -16.22 -20.64
C THR A 151 -20.05 -16.19 -21.54
N TYR A 152 -19.06 -17.04 -21.28
CA TYR A 152 -17.79 -17.15 -22.03
C TYR A 152 -16.93 -15.87 -22.06
N VAL A 153 -17.12 -14.96 -21.10
CA VAL A 153 -16.19 -13.82 -20.93
C VAL A 153 -14.94 -14.35 -20.26
N GLY A 154 -13.79 -14.26 -20.93
CA GLY A 154 -12.50 -14.64 -20.34
C GLY A 154 -12.18 -13.83 -19.08
N LEU A 155 -11.59 -14.49 -18.08
CA LEU A 155 -11.25 -13.93 -16.78
C LEU A 155 -9.79 -14.22 -16.45
N ILE A 156 -9.14 -13.25 -15.80
CA ILE A 156 -7.77 -13.33 -15.31
C ILE A 156 -7.80 -13.17 -13.80
N ASN A 157 -7.14 -14.09 -13.07
CA ASN A 157 -7.03 -14.10 -11.62
C ASN A 157 -8.38 -14.10 -10.89
N GLU A 158 -9.37 -14.83 -11.43
CA GLU A 158 -10.67 -15.04 -10.79
C GLU A 158 -10.52 -15.63 -9.38
N GLY A 159 -11.30 -15.10 -8.42
CA GLY A 159 -11.29 -15.58 -7.04
C GLY A 159 -10.10 -15.10 -6.20
N THR A 160 -9.29 -14.20 -6.74
CA THR A 160 -8.18 -13.53 -6.01
C THR A 160 -8.60 -12.13 -5.56
N ASN A 161 -7.71 -11.41 -4.87
CA ASN A 161 -7.98 -10.03 -4.43
C ASN A 161 -8.22 -9.04 -5.58
N ARG A 162 -7.82 -9.39 -6.79
CA ARG A 162 -8.02 -8.55 -7.98
C ARG A 162 -8.08 -9.43 -9.22
N GLN A 163 -9.22 -9.36 -9.88
CA GLN A 163 -9.48 -10.08 -11.12
C GLN A 163 -9.78 -9.10 -12.26
N TRP A 164 -9.58 -9.55 -13.49
CA TRP A 164 -9.83 -8.75 -14.68
C TRP A 164 -10.63 -9.54 -15.71
N GLN A 165 -11.42 -8.81 -16.49
CA GLN A 165 -12.12 -9.35 -17.64
C GLN A 165 -11.29 -9.14 -18.91
N ILE A 166 -11.25 -10.17 -19.74
CA ILE A 166 -10.72 -10.10 -21.10
C ILE A 166 -11.77 -9.44 -21.97
N ARG A 167 -11.35 -8.42 -22.73
CA ARG A 167 -12.24 -7.66 -23.63
C ARG A 167 -12.42 -8.35 -24.96
N THR A 168 -11.34 -8.91 -25.51
CA THR A 168 -11.36 -9.65 -26.77
C THR A 168 -10.54 -10.91 -26.57
N SER A 169 -11.19 -12.07 -26.61
CA SER A 169 -10.55 -13.36 -26.39
C SER A 169 -10.31 -14.11 -27.68
N ASN A 170 -9.45 -15.14 -27.61
CA ASN A 170 -9.25 -16.17 -28.64
C ASN A 170 -8.78 -15.61 -30.00
N LEU A 171 -7.98 -14.55 -30.00
CA LEU A 171 -7.26 -14.17 -31.21
C LEU A 171 -6.17 -15.22 -31.46
N VAL A 172 -6.11 -15.79 -32.66
CA VAL A 172 -5.17 -16.87 -33.00
C VAL A 172 -4.18 -16.42 -34.09
N PRO A 173 -3.12 -15.66 -33.72
CA PRO A 173 -1.95 -15.50 -34.57
C PRO A 173 -1.32 -16.85 -34.98
N ASN A 174 -0.45 -16.84 -35.98
CA ASN A 174 0.20 -18.06 -36.48
C ASN A 174 1.05 -18.79 -35.44
N ASN A 175 1.50 -18.07 -34.42
CA ASN A 175 2.50 -18.51 -33.45
C ASN A 175 1.96 -18.61 -32.02
N SER A 176 0.75 -18.13 -31.72
CA SER A 176 0.27 -18.02 -30.34
C SER A 176 -1.24 -17.84 -30.24
N VAL A 177 -1.74 -17.77 -29.00
CA VAL A 177 -3.07 -17.23 -28.68
C VAL A 177 -2.91 -15.84 -28.08
N MET A 178 -3.85 -14.93 -28.31
CA MET A 178 -3.83 -13.59 -27.75
C MET A 178 -5.21 -13.18 -27.20
N HIS A 179 -5.18 -12.50 -26.06
CA HIS A 179 -6.34 -11.95 -25.38
C HIS A 179 -6.11 -10.46 -25.10
N VAL A 180 -6.99 -9.58 -25.54
CA VAL A 180 -6.89 -8.13 -25.32
C VAL A 180 -7.60 -7.73 -24.03
N VAL A 181 -6.96 -6.90 -23.22
CA VAL A 181 -7.47 -6.42 -21.92
C VAL A 181 -7.44 -4.90 -21.81
N ASN A 182 -8.32 -4.35 -20.96
CA ASN A 182 -8.39 -2.92 -20.64
C ASN A 182 -7.48 -2.50 -19.47
N PHE A 183 -6.62 -3.40 -18.98
CA PHE A 183 -5.80 -3.20 -17.79
C PHE A 183 -4.40 -3.79 -17.98
N VAL A 184 -3.38 -3.13 -17.43
CA VAL A 184 -2.08 -3.78 -17.23
C VAL A 184 -2.27 -4.71 -16.04
N VAL A 185 -2.35 -6.02 -16.29
CA VAL A 185 -2.62 -7.02 -15.26
C VAL A 185 -1.35 -7.38 -14.50
N PHE A 186 -1.52 -7.89 -13.28
CA PHE A 186 -0.43 -8.33 -12.41
C PHE A 186 -0.88 -9.53 -11.60
N TYR A 187 0.06 -10.25 -11.00
CA TYR A 187 -0.32 -11.37 -10.15
C TYR A 187 -1.09 -10.89 -8.93
N SER A 188 -2.22 -11.53 -8.67
CA SER A 188 -3.03 -11.31 -7.49
C SER A 188 -3.27 -12.65 -6.85
N ALA A 189 -3.12 -12.69 -5.53
CA ALA A 189 -3.35 -13.88 -4.73
C ALA A 189 -4.59 -13.66 -3.83
N PRO A 190 -5.32 -14.73 -3.45
CA PRO A 190 -6.43 -14.66 -2.50
C PRO A 190 -5.90 -14.50 -1.06
N THR A 191 -5.20 -13.41 -0.78
CA THR A 191 -4.63 -13.14 0.55
C THR A 191 -5.55 -12.22 1.36
N GLY A 192 -5.48 -12.29 2.68
CA GLY A 192 -6.08 -11.22 3.50
C GLY A 192 -5.39 -9.86 3.28
N ASP A 193 -6.00 -8.79 3.79
CA ASP A 193 -5.32 -7.51 3.91
C ASP A 193 -4.35 -7.55 5.10
N ALA A 194 -3.06 -7.42 4.82
CA ALA A 194 -1.99 -7.38 5.82
C ALA A 194 -2.11 -6.18 6.77
N ASN A 195 -2.86 -5.15 6.37
CA ASN A 195 -3.12 -3.95 7.15
C ASN A 195 -4.49 -3.98 7.85
N ALA A 196 -5.30 -5.03 7.65
CA ALA A 196 -6.58 -5.14 8.34
C ALA A 196 -6.35 -5.10 9.85
N GLU A 197 -7.16 -4.29 10.56
CA GLU A 197 -7.16 -4.33 12.01
C GLU A 197 -7.46 -5.75 12.47
N ASN A 198 -6.63 -6.29 13.37
CA ASN A 198 -6.89 -7.60 13.91
C ASN A 198 -8.03 -7.50 14.95
N PRO A 199 -9.19 -8.12 14.71
CA PRO A 199 -10.31 -8.09 15.66
C PRO A 199 -10.00 -8.83 16.97
N ASN A 200 -8.97 -9.68 16.98
CA ASN A 200 -8.55 -10.47 18.13
C ASN A 200 -7.46 -9.77 18.96
N LEU A 201 -7.08 -8.53 18.64
CA LEU A 201 -6.18 -7.78 19.51
C LEU A 201 -6.92 -7.46 20.81
N VAL A 202 -6.44 -8.05 21.90
CA VAL A 202 -6.93 -7.70 23.22
C VAL A 202 -6.40 -6.31 23.53
N ARG A 203 -7.25 -5.28 23.44
CA ARG A 203 -6.91 -3.94 23.90
C ARG A 203 -7.37 -3.77 25.33
N ASP A 204 -6.51 -3.27 26.19
CA ASP A 204 -6.88 -2.82 27.52
C ASP A 204 -6.68 -1.31 27.62
N THR A 205 -7.64 -0.62 28.23
CA THR A 205 -7.67 0.83 28.23
C THR A 205 -7.84 1.30 29.66
N ILE A 206 -6.91 2.16 30.10
CA ILE A 206 -7.02 2.84 31.37
C ILE A 206 -7.21 4.33 31.12
N PHE A 207 -8.04 4.94 31.93
CA PHE A 207 -8.35 6.37 31.84
C PHE A 207 -7.54 7.14 32.87
N VAL A 208 -7.35 8.43 32.60
CA VAL A 208 -6.62 9.31 33.50
C VAL A 208 -7.29 9.37 34.88
N LYS A 209 -6.49 9.24 35.93
CA LYS A 209 -6.91 9.41 37.33
C LYS A 209 -7.01 10.88 37.71
N GLN A 210 -6.02 11.64 37.28
CA GLN A 210 -5.93 13.08 37.51
C GLN A 210 -5.36 13.77 36.28
N ASP A 211 -5.99 14.85 35.86
CA ASP A 211 -5.53 15.71 34.78
C ASP A 211 -5.73 17.18 35.12
N ALA A 212 -4.74 18.00 34.77
CA ALA A 212 -4.79 19.44 34.96
C ALA A 212 -3.82 20.09 33.99
N PHE A 213 -3.94 21.39 33.78
CA PHE A 213 -2.85 22.18 33.22
C PHE A 213 -2.41 23.26 34.18
N VAL A 214 -1.18 23.73 34.02
CA VAL A 214 -0.62 24.83 34.80
C VAL A 214 -0.18 25.95 33.88
N ASN A 215 -0.39 27.20 34.30
CA ASN A 215 0.03 28.38 33.55
C ASN A 215 1.25 29.03 34.20
N GLY A 216 2.27 29.37 33.41
CA GLY A 216 3.40 30.18 33.85
C GLY A 216 3.02 31.64 34.12
N GLY A 217 4.02 32.42 34.53
CA GLY A 217 3.89 33.87 34.69
C GLY A 217 2.84 34.32 35.73
N ALA A 218 2.04 35.32 35.37
CA ALA A 218 1.07 35.96 36.26
C ALA A 218 0.00 35.00 36.82
N GLU A 219 -0.25 33.88 36.14
CA GLU A 219 -1.28 32.90 36.48
C GLU A 219 -0.72 31.70 37.27
N SER A 220 0.56 31.76 37.67
CA SER A 220 1.31 30.65 38.29
C SER A 220 0.75 30.07 39.57
N ASN A 221 -0.05 30.84 40.31
CA ASN A 221 -0.71 30.39 41.54
C ASN A 221 -2.12 29.84 41.31
N LYS A 222 -2.69 29.97 40.10
CA LYS A 222 -4.04 29.50 39.82
C LYS A 222 -4.06 28.00 39.53
N ASN A 223 -5.14 27.38 39.99
CA ASN A 223 -5.44 25.98 39.71
C ASN A 223 -6.45 25.90 38.56
N PHE A 224 -6.24 24.95 37.65
CA PHE A 224 -7.10 24.71 36.49
C PHE A 224 -7.55 23.25 36.40
N GLY A 225 -7.56 22.53 37.52
CA GLY A 225 -7.86 21.10 37.55
C GLY A 225 -9.32 20.73 37.24
N LEU A 226 -10.24 21.70 37.25
CA LEU A 226 -11.65 21.50 36.92
C LEU A 226 -12.03 22.05 35.53
N GLU A 227 -11.04 22.55 34.78
CA GLU A 227 -11.30 23.09 33.45
C GLU A 227 -11.57 21.95 32.46
N PRO A 228 -12.63 22.04 31.64
CA PRO A 228 -12.97 20.98 30.68
C PRO A 228 -11.93 20.82 29.56
N LEU A 229 -10.99 21.76 29.42
CA LEU A 229 -9.95 21.73 28.40
C LEU A 229 -8.57 21.84 29.03
N LEU A 230 -7.73 20.86 28.73
CA LEU A 230 -6.30 20.86 29.06
C LEU A 230 -5.56 21.68 28.02
N LYS A 231 -4.69 22.60 28.44
CA LYS A 231 -3.98 23.51 27.53
C LYS A 231 -2.49 23.29 27.56
N THR A 232 -1.88 23.22 26.39
CA THR A 232 -0.43 23.16 26.22
C THR A 232 0.05 24.24 25.26
N LYS A 233 1.09 24.96 25.66
CA LYS A 233 1.78 25.97 24.84
C LYS A 233 3.12 26.33 25.47
N ASN A 234 4.15 26.47 24.64
CA ASN A 234 5.46 26.92 25.11
C ASN A 234 5.94 28.15 24.33
N VAL A 235 6.17 29.26 25.05
CA VAL A 235 6.64 30.54 24.52
C VAL A 235 8.00 30.90 25.10
N THR A 236 8.14 30.86 26.42
CA THR A 236 9.37 31.23 27.14
C THR A 236 9.79 30.17 28.16
N ASN A 237 9.15 29.00 28.14
CA ASN A 237 9.24 27.88 29.07
C ASN A 237 8.55 28.07 30.43
N ASN A 238 8.49 29.30 30.97
CA ASN A 238 7.88 29.59 32.27
C ASN A 238 7.21 30.98 32.41
N GLY A 239 7.11 31.74 31.32
CA GLY A 239 6.58 33.10 31.35
C GLY A 239 5.08 33.15 31.11
N ASP A 240 4.59 34.37 30.88
CA ASP A 240 3.19 34.58 30.54
C ASP A 240 2.86 33.76 29.27
N TYR A 241 1.71 33.08 29.29
CA TYR A 241 1.21 32.20 28.22
C TYR A 241 1.85 30.83 28.08
N ASP A 242 2.87 30.47 28.87
CA ASP A 242 3.32 29.08 28.94
C ASP A 242 2.24 28.23 29.64
N ARG A 243 1.79 27.13 29.02
CA ARG A 243 0.87 26.15 29.62
C ARG A 243 1.44 24.74 29.48
N LYS A 244 1.37 23.94 30.55
CA LYS A 244 1.82 22.55 30.54
C LYS A 244 0.71 21.65 31.08
N THR A 245 0.37 20.61 30.33
CA THR A 245 -0.65 19.64 30.74
C THR A 245 0.00 18.53 31.56
N PHE A 246 -0.62 18.17 32.67
CA PHE A 246 -0.24 17.06 33.54
C PHE A 246 -1.34 15.99 33.51
N LEU A 247 -0.92 14.74 33.39
CA LEU A 247 -1.79 13.57 33.36
C LEU A 247 -1.25 12.56 34.37
N MET A 248 -2.13 11.80 35.02
CA MET A 248 -1.75 10.73 35.93
C MET A 248 -2.57 9.48 35.63
N PHE A 249 -1.91 8.34 35.47
CA PHE A 249 -2.55 7.05 35.22
C PHE A 249 -2.05 6.05 36.26
N ASP A 250 -2.89 5.06 36.60
CA ASP A 250 -2.46 3.92 37.42
C ASP A 250 -2.29 2.70 36.52
N PHE A 251 -1.04 2.26 36.31
CA PHE A 251 -0.74 1.08 35.50
C PHE A 251 -1.30 -0.21 36.10
N ASN A 252 -1.63 -0.22 37.40
CA ASN A 252 -2.33 -1.35 38.01
C ASN A 252 -3.80 -1.44 37.56
N ASP A 253 -4.34 -0.44 36.86
CA ASP A 253 -5.69 -0.49 36.30
C ASP A 253 -5.78 -1.32 35.03
N PHE A 254 -4.68 -1.66 34.37
CA PHE A 254 -4.70 -2.68 33.34
C PHE A 254 -5.09 -4.01 33.98
N LYS A 255 -6.19 -4.61 33.52
CA LYS A 255 -6.79 -5.84 34.07
C LYS A 255 -6.70 -7.02 33.12
N LYS A 256 -6.42 -6.80 31.84
CA LYS A 256 -6.37 -7.88 30.85
C LYS A 256 -5.01 -8.55 30.88
N ASP A 257 -5.03 -9.87 30.92
CA ASP A 257 -3.82 -10.69 30.88
C ASP A 257 -3.21 -10.70 29.48
N GLY A 258 -1.89 -10.59 29.39
CA GLY A 258 -1.14 -10.67 28.14
C GLY A 258 0.19 -9.93 28.20
N VAL A 259 1.01 -10.10 27.17
CA VAL A 259 2.24 -9.31 26.99
C VAL A 259 1.86 -8.02 26.27
N VAL A 260 2.16 -6.85 26.84
CA VAL A 260 1.92 -5.57 26.15
C VAL A 260 2.90 -5.44 24.99
N THR A 261 2.37 -5.22 23.80
CA THR A 261 3.15 -5.18 22.55
C THR A 261 3.12 -3.82 21.86
N ASP A 262 2.19 -2.96 22.25
CA ASP A 262 2.08 -1.56 21.85
C ASP A 262 1.37 -0.82 22.99
N LEU A 263 1.85 0.37 23.34
CA LEU A 263 1.23 1.25 24.33
C LEU A 263 1.10 2.65 23.74
N ARG A 264 -0.11 3.23 23.80
CA ARG A 264 -0.38 4.58 23.27
C ARG A 264 -1.06 5.46 24.28
N LEU A 265 -0.68 6.74 24.31
CA LEU A 265 -1.47 7.80 24.94
C LEU A 265 -2.30 8.50 23.87
N GLU A 266 -3.62 8.50 24.04
CA GLU A 266 -4.54 9.23 23.16
C GLU A 266 -5.12 10.46 23.87
N LEU A 267 -5.02 11.62 23.21
CA LEU A 267 -5.58 12.90 23.66
C LEU A 267 -6.56 13.41 22.61
N ALA A 268 -7.84 13.52 22.96
CA ALA A 268 -8.86 14.10 22.08
C ALA A 268 -8.60 15.60 21.91
N VAL A 269 -8.46 16.05 20.67
CA VAL A 269 -8.08 17.43 20.32
C VAL A 269 -9.34 18.28 20.17
N SER A 270 -9.46 19.31 21.00
CA SER A 270 -10.46 20.38 20.82
C SER A 270 -9.95 21.43 19.84
N PHE A 271 -8.68 21.81 19.99
CA PHE A 271 -8.03 22.80 19.14
C PHE A 271 -6.53 22.49 19.00
N THR A 272 -5.99 22.71 17.81
CA THR A 272 -4.54 22.74 17.58
C THR A 272 -4.24 23.81 16.52
N ALA A 273 -3.20 24.60 16.74
CA ALA A 273 -2.71 25.53 15.73
C ALA A 273 -2.06 24.80 14.54
N ALA A 274 -1.55 23.57 14.76
CA ALA A 274 -0.96 22.69 13.75
C ALA A 274 0.24 23.33 13.00
N LYS A 275 1.13 24.01 13.73
CA LYS A 275 2.35 24.62 13.14
C LYS A 275 3.39 23.60 12.64
N GLY A 276 3.21 22.30 12.86
CA GLY A 276 4.17 21.26 12.44
C GLY A 276 5.39 21.17 13.35
N VAL A 277 5.25 21.62 14.60
CA VAL A 277 6.31 21.59 15.62
C VAL A 277 6.18 20.36 16.52
N ASP A 278 7.20 20.07 17.31
CA ASP A 278 7.12 18.96 18.26
C ASP A 278 6.12 19.27 19.38
N LEU A 279 5.26 18.30 19.71
CA LEU A 279 4.57 18.20 20.98
C LEU A 279 5.22 17.04 21.75
N ASN A 280 5.72 17.31 22.95
CA ASN A 280 6.60 16.41 23.68
C ASN A 280 5.90 15.85 24.91
N LEU A 281 6.16 14.59 25.21
CA LEU A 281 5.66 13.91 26.39
C LEU A 281 6.85 13.52 27.29
N PHE A 282 6.71 13.77 28.58
CA PHE A 282 7.72 13.47 29.60
C PHE A 282 7.06 12.69 30.74
N GLU A 283 7.79 11.76 31.36
CA GLU A 283 7.41 11.24 32.69
C GLU A 283 7.81 12.28 33.75
N THR A 284 6.91 12.60 34.67
CA THR A 284 7.18 13.54 35.75
C THR A 284 7.76 12.81 36.96
N PRO A 285 8.56 13.49 37.80
CA PRO A 285 9.23 12.85 38.93
C PRO A 285 8.32 12.62 40.16
N SER A 286 7.06 13.06 40.14
CA SER A 286 6.14 12.93 41.28
C SER A 286 4.71 12.62 40.86
N THR A 287 4.07 11.74 41.63
CA THR A 287 2.65 11.39 41.54
C THR A 287 1.85 11.89 42.75
N ASP A 288 2.44 12.75 43.58
CA ASP A 288 1.81 13.21 44.83
C ASP A 288 0.83 14.37 44.62
N TRP A 289 0.92 15.02 43.46
CA TRP A 289 0.09 16.17 43.15
C TRP A 289 -1.40 15.82 43.12
N LYS A 290 -2.20 16.81 43.51
CA LYS A 290 -3.66 16.74 43.51
C LYS A 290 -4.22 17.76 42.54
N GLU A 291 -5.10 17.30 41.67
CA GLU A 291 -5.76 18.07 40.63
C GLU A 291 -6.40 19.35 41.16
N ALA A 292 -7.08 19.29 42.31
CA ALA A 292 -7.71 20.45 42.95
C ALA A 292 -6.74 21.51 43.50
N SER A 293 -5.42 21.26 43.45
CA SER A 293 -4.40 22.14 44.04
C SER A 293 -3.18 22.37 43.16
N LEU A 294 -3.00 21.62 42.07
CA LEU A 294 -1.86 21.77 41.18
C LEU A 294 -1.86 23.15 40.54
N ASN A 295 -0.73 23.84 40.61
CA ASN A 295 -0.45 25.09 39.93
C ASN A 295 1.01 25.10 39.49
N PHE A 296 1.43 26.14 38.78
CA PHE A 296 2.78 26.15 38.21
C PHE A 296 3.88 26.16 39.30
N ASN A 297 3.62 26.82 40.43
CA ASN A 297 4.60 26.98 41.49
C ASN A 297 4.81 25.72 42.34
N ASN A 298 3.81 24.82 42.41
CA ASN A 298 3.93 23.55 43.13
C ASN A 298 4.12 22.33 42.21
N ALA A 299 4.04 22.50 40.89
CA ALA A 299 4.33 21.44 39.93
C ALA A 299 5.82 21.06 39.96
N VAL A 300 6.11 19.76 39.96
CA VAL A 300 7.47 19.26 39.85
C VAL A 300 7.74 18.91 38.38
N PHE A 301 8.55 19.73 37.72
CA PHE A 301 8.85 19.58 36.29
C PHE A 301 9.92 18.50 36.04
N PRO A 302 9.83 17.75 34.92
CA PRO A 302 10.79 16.73 34.56
C PRO A 302 12.16 17.34 34.22
N THR A 303 13.21 16.63 34.62
CA THR A 303 14.62 16.91 34.24
C THR A 303 15.20 15.83 33.33
N THR A 304 14.39 14.82 33.01
CA THR A 304 14.72 13.70 32.12
C THR A 304 14.39 14.04 30.66
N PRO A 305 14.99 13.32 29.69
CA PRO A 305 14.60 13.43 28.30
C PRO A 305 13.12 13.10 28.07
N ARG A 306 12.55 13.63 26.98
CA ARG A 306 11.20 13.25 26.53
C ARG A 306 11.12 11.75 26.26
N ILE A 307 10.00 11.14 26.63
CA ILE A 307 9.74 9.70 26.43
C ILE A 307 9.02 9.42 25.11
N ALA A 308 8.32 10.41 24.57
CA ALA A 308 7.67 10.35 23.26
C ALA A 308 7.50 11.76 22.68
N SER A 309 7.29 11.86 21.37
CA SER A 309 7.01 13.10 20.68
C SER A 309 6.17 12.85 19.44
N ILE A 310 5.34 13.82 19.08
CA ILE A 310 4.62 13.87 17.81
C ILE A 310 4.83 15.23 17.13
N ARG A 311 4.50 15.30 15.84
CA ARG A 311 4.43 16.57 15.10
C ARG A 311 2.98 17.06 15.06
N THR A 312 2.74 18.30 15.47
CA THR A 312 1.37 18.85 15.47
C THR A 312 0.84 18.97 14.04
N SER A 313 -0.42 18.58 13.86
CA SER A 313 -1.14 18.59 12.58
C SER A 313 -2.64 18.69 12.83
N LYS A 314 -3.43 19.09 11.82
CA LYS A 314 -4.89 19.16 11.95
C LYS A 314 -5.47 17.74 12.03
N ILE A 315 -5.82 17.32 13.24
CA ILE A 315 -6.40 16.01 13.55
C ILE A 315 -7.31 16.11 14.78
N ASN A 316 -8.19 15.12 14.97
CA ASN A 316 -9.14 15.08 16.09
C ASN A 316 -8.59 14.35 17.33
N VAL A 317 -7.52 13.58 17.19
CA VAL A 317 -6.87 12.84 18.29
C VAL A 317 -5.38 12.83 18.05
N PHE A 318 -4.60 13.26 19.05
CA PHE A 318 -3.16 13.04 19.07
C PHE A 318 -2.83 11.72 19.74
N LYS A 319 -1.91 10.95 19.16
CA LYS A 319 -1.51 9.62 19.60
C LYS A 319 -0.01 9.59 19.82
N PHE A 320 0.43 9.51 21.07
CA PHE A 320 1.83 9.29 21.40
C PHE A 320 2.10 7.79 21.45
N ASP A 321 3.15 7.35 20.76
CA ASP A 321 3.68 5.99 20.92
C ASP A 321 4.57 5.94 22.16
N LEU A 322 4.20 5.10 23.12
CA LEU A 322 4.88 4.88 24.39
C LEU A 322 5.48 3.48 24.47
N THR A 323 5.53 2.73 23.36
CA THR A 323 5.95 1.33 23.34
C THR A 323 7.39 1.15 23.81
N ASP A 324 8.32 1.97 23.33
CA ASP A 324 9.73 1.90 23.72
C ASP A 324 9.92 2.28 25.19
N TYR A 325 9.22 3.32 25.65
CA TYR A 325 9.20 3.70 27.07
C TYR A 325 8.69 2.56 27.95
N TYR A 326 7.57 1.93 27.59
CA TYR A 326 6.98 0.83 28.35
C TYR A 326 7.95 -0.36 28.44
N LYS A 327 8.56 -0.75 27.32
CA LYS A 327 9.55 -1.85 27.28
C LYS A 327 10.78 -1.55 28.14
N ALA A 328 11.25 -0.31 28.16
CA ALA A 328 12.44 0.08 28.90
C ALA A 328 12.18 0.27 30.41
N ALA A 329 11.07 0.93 30.77
CA ALA A 329 10.78 1.34 32.14
C ALA A 329 9.93 0.31 32.92
N ASN A 330 9.18 -0.54 32.21
CA ASN A 330 8.21 -1.50 32.78
C ASN A 330 7.36 -0.88 33.92
N PRO A 331 6.63 0.22 33.63
CA PRO A 331 5.97 1.02 34.66
C PRO A 331 4.87 0.22 35.40
N THR A 332 4.82 0.39 36.72
CA THR A 332 3.78 -0.17 37.60
C THR A 332 3.20 0.92 38.50
N GLY A 333 1.96 0.76 38.95
CA GLY A 333 1.31 1.73 39.83
C GLY A 333 1.09 3.11 39.19
N LEU A 334 0.99 4.14 40.03
CA LEU A 334 0.80 5.51 39.57
C LEU A 334 2.00 6.01 38.79
N LYS A 335 1.73 6.62 37.64
CA LYS A 335 2.68 7.33 36.80
C LYS A 335 2.06 8.64 36.36
N SER A 336 2.87 9.70 36.39
CA SER A 336 2.44 11.02 35.93
C SER A 336 3.28 11.46 34.74
N TYR A 337 2.62 12.13 33.81
CA TYR A 337 3.19 12.60 32.57
C TYR A 337 2.92 14.09 32.39
N MET A 338 3.85 14.78 31.75
CA MET A 338 3.72 16.17 31.35
C MET A 338 3.76 16.27 29.82
N VAL A 339 2.78 16.94 29.24
CA VAL A 339 2.78 17.35 27.84
C VAL A 339 3.27 18.79 27.76
N ASP A 340 4.24 19.04 26.90
CA ASP A 340 4.79 20.37 26.66
C ASP A 340 5.08 20.59 25.18
N GLY A 341 4.81 21.81 24.71
CA GLY A 341 5.11 22.20 23.35
C GLY A 341 6.61 22.31 23.13
N GLN A 342 7.06 22.22 21.88
CA GLN A 342 8.43 22.56 21.51
C GLN A 342 8.78 23.95 22.07
N ALA A 343 9.95 24.05 22.69
CA ALA A 343 10.42 25.29 23.31
C ALA A 343 10.30 26.49 22.35
N LYS A 344 9.66 27.57 22.80
CA LYS A 344 9.45 28.82 22.04
C LYS A 344 8.69 28.69 20.72
N SER A 345 7.97 27.59 20.51
CA SER A 345 7.18 27.39 19.29
C SER A 345 5.93 28.26 19.21
N ASP A 346 5.44 28.73 20.38
CA ASP A 346 4.19 29.45 20.49
C ASP A 346 2.99 28.67 19.89
N GLU A 347 3.11 27.35 19.77
CA GLU A 347 2.03 26.46 19.37
C GLU A 347 0.98 26.38 20.47
N THR A 348 -0.30 26.41 20.10
CA THR A 348 -1.39 26.24 21.07
C THR A 348 -2.15 24.97 20.75
N ASP A 349 -2.20 24.07 21.73
CA ASP A 349 -2.97 22.84 21.67
C ASP A 349 -3.89 22.76 22.89
N GLU A 350 -5.14 22.35 22.65
CA GLU A 350 -6.16 22.15 23.68
C GLU A 350 -6.78 20.75 23.52
N PHE A 351 -6.85 20.02 24.63
CA PHE A 351 -7.35 18.65 24.69
C PHE A 351 -8.56 18.56 25.61
N GLY A 352 -9.45 17.60 25.38
CA GLY A 352 -10.50 17.28 26.35
C GLY A 352 -9.88 16.77 27.66
N SER A 353 -10.27 17.35 28.79
CA SER A 353 -10.00 16.77 30.11
C SER A 353 -11.05 15.69 30.44
N LYS A 354 -10.91 15.02 31.59
CA LYS A 354 -11.94 14.11 32.10
C LYS A 354 -13.24 14.82 32.50
N GLU A 355 -13.23 16.14 32.73
CA GLU A 355 -14.42 16.97 32.96
C GLU A 355 -15.14 17.34 31.66
N HIS A 356 -14.51 17.12 30.50
CA HIS A 356 -15.11 17.51 29.22
C HIS A 356 -16.36 16.66 28.92
N ALA A 357 -17.45 17.32 28.51
CA ALA A 357 -18.74 16.63 28.32
C ALA A 357 -18.79 15.63 27.15
N THR A 358 -18.06 15.89 26.05
CA THR A 358 -18.18 15.12 24.80
C THR A 358 -16.89 14.54 24.22
N LEU A 359 -15.78 15.27 24.28
CA LEU A 359 -14.46 14.75 23.91
C LEU A 359 -14.05 13.58 24.81
N ALA A 360 -13.39 12.59 24.22
CA ALA A 360 -12.92 11.43 24.96
C ALA A 360 -11.88 11.82 26.02
N THR A 361 -12.05 11.28 27.22
CA THR A 361 -11.11 11.42 28.32
C THR A 361 -9.71 10.95 27.92
N PRO A 362 -8.63 11.63 28.36
CA PRO A 362 -7.26 11.15 28.15
C PRO A 362 -7.09 9.70 28.59
N MET A 363 -6.50 8.87 27.73
CA MET A 363 -6.45 7.42 27.96
C MET A 363 -5.12 6.81 27.50
N LEU A 364 -4.67 5.80 28.23
CA LEU A 364 -3.63 4.88 27.78
C LEU A 364 -4.28 3.60 27.24
N ILE A 365 -3.87 3.19 26.05
CA ILE A 365 -4.35 1.98 25.38
C ILE A 365 -3.17 1.03 25.24
N ALA A 366 -3.23 -0.10 25.95
CA ALA A 366 -2.30 -1.21 25.78
C ALA A 366 -2.88 -2.22 24.79
N THR A 367 -2.10 -2.59 23.79
CA THR A 367 -2.42 -3.70 22.90
C THR A 367 -1.69 -4.93 23.40
N LEU A 368 -2.43 -5.93 23.86
CA LEU A 368 -1.91 -7.14 24.47
C LEU A 368 -1.88 -8.31 23.50
N ALA A 369 -0.80 -9.08 23.61
CA ALA A 369 -0.69 -10.41 23.10
C ALA A 369 -1.23 -11.41 24.12
N SER A 370 -2.17 -12.27 23.74
CA SER A 370 -2.46 -13.48 24.52
C SER A 370 -1.17 -14.27 24.56
N GLY A 371 -0.51 -14.38 25.72
CA GLY A 371 0.89 -14.81 25.87
C GLY A 371 1.29 -16.20 25.34
N ASN A 372 0.47 -16.85 24.51
CA ASN A 372 0.77 -18.04 23.74
C ASN A 372 0.50 -17.79 22.25
N SER A 373 1.41 -17.08 21.61
CA SER A 373 1.71 -17.32 20.20
C SER A 373 3.21 -17.15 20.09
N GLN A 374 3.92 -18.25 19.84
CA GLN A 374 5.35 -18.19 19.54
C GLN A 374 5.47 -18.26 18.04
N LEU A 375 6.01 -17.21 17.43
CA LEU A 375 6.47 -17.30 16.06
C LEU A 375 7.81 -18.03 16.03
N VAL A 376 7.96 -18.95 15.09
CA VAL A 376 9.20 -19.71 14.90
C VAL A 376 9.70 -19.49 13.47
N LEU A 377 10.97 -19.12 13.32
CA LEU A 377 11.63 -19.09 12.02
C LEU A 377 11.99 -20.52 11.60
N GLU A 378 11.21 -21.09 10.70
CA GLU A 378 11.39 -22.45 10.18
C GLU A 378 12.40 -22.51 9.04
N GLY A 379 12.43 -21.46 8.21
CA GLY A 379 13.24 -21.44 7.00
C GLY A 379 13.68 -20.04 6.61
N LYS A 380 14.94 -19.92 6.19
CA LYS A 380 15.50 -18.69 5.63
C LYS A 380 16.53 -19.03 4.56
N LYS A 381 16.36 -18.49 3.35
CA LYS A 381 17.26 -18.73 2.23
C LYS A 381 17.51 -17.45 1.44
N ASP A 382 18.78 -17.11 1.34
CA ASP A 382 19.29 -16.02 0.52
C ASP A 382 19.13 -16.36 -0.97
N PHE A 383 19.10 -15.35 -1.84
CA PHE A 383 18.93 -15.56 -3.27
C PHE A 383 19.80 -14.63 -4.10
N GLU A 384 19.94 -15.00 -5.37
CA GLU A 384 20.70 -14.25 -6.35
C GLU A 384 19.75 -13.79 -7.46
N VAL A 385 20.05 -12.65 -8.06
CA VAL A 385 19.30 -12.08 -9.17
C VAL A 385 20.26 -11.53 -10.20
N GLU A 386 20.05 -11.90 -11.46
CA GLU A 386 20.82 -11.35 -12.58
C GLU A 386 20.58 -9.84 -12.72
N ASN A 387 21.54 -9.12 -13.28
CA ASN A 387 21.42 -7.69 -13.51
C ASN A 387 20.21 -7.34 -14.40
N GLY A 388 19.24 -6.62 -13.82
CA GLY A 388 17.97 -6.26 -14.47
C GLY A 388 16.98 -7.44 -14.54
N GLY A 389 17.33 -8.54 -13.89
CA GLY A 389 16.51 -9.71 -13.68
C GLY A 389 15.52 -9.52 -12.54
N MET A 390 14.84 -10.61 -12.22
CA MET A 390 13.80 -10.66 -11.21
C MET A 390 13.82 -12.00 -10.49
N TYR A 391 13.31 -12.01 -9.26
CA TYR A 391 13.23 -13.21 -8.44
C TYR A 391 11.87 -13.23 -7.72
N VAL A 392 11.15 -14.35 -7.83
CA VAL A 392 9.86 -14.53 -7.14
C VAL A 392 10.13 -15.11 -5.76
N LEU A 393 9.81 -14.34 -4.71
CA LEU A 393 9.99 -14.78 -3.33
C LEU A 393 8.90 -15.78 -2.97
N SER A 394 9.27 -16.81 -2.22
CA SER A 394 8.35 -17.81 -1.70
C SER A 394 8.65 -18.18 -0.25
N ASN A 395 7.91 -19.13 0.28
CA ASN A 395 8.20 -19.74 1.57
C ASN A 395 9.54 -20.52 1.63
N GLU A 396 10.16 -20.80 0.48
CA GLU A 396 11.53 -21.31 0.45
C GLU A 396 12.55 -20.25 0.87
N ASN A 397 12.24 -18.96 0.65
CA ASN A 397 13.10 -17.84 1.04
C ASN A 397 12.90 -17.45 2.50
N LEU A 398 11.67 -17.49 2.99
CA LEU A 398 11.34 -17.20 4.36
C LEU A 398 10.05 -17.93 4.78
N LEU A 399 10.16 -18.75 5.81
CA LEU A 399 9.04 -19.46 6.41
C LEU A 399 9.03 -19.21 7.91
N VAL A 400 7.97 -18.57 8.37
CA VAL A 400 7.67 -18.41 9.79
C VAL A 400 6.38 -19.18 10.09
N SER A 401 6.38 -19.93 11.18
CA SER A 401 5.22 -20.65 11.72
C SER A 401 4.79 -20.05 13.06
N GLY A 402 3.75 -20.61 13.67
CA GLY A 402 3.21 -20.16 14.97
C GLY A 402 1.82 -19.55 14.89
N ALA A 403 1.37 -19.14 13.70
CA ALA A 403 0.01 -18.72 13.41
C ALA A 403 -0.40 -19.14 11.99
N SER A 404 -1.66 -18.89 11.60
CA SER A 404 -2.07 -19.10 10.22
C SER A 404 -1.27 -18.20 9.27
N ALA A 405 -0.96 -18.66 8.06
CA ALA A 405 -0.10 -17.91 7.15
C ALA A 405 -0.64 -16.50 6.81
N GLY A 406 -1.96 -16.32 6.79
CA GLY A 406 -2.58 -15.01 6.58
C GLY A 406 -2.52 -14.07 7.80
N ASP A 407 -2.18 -14.60 8.97
CA ASP A 407 -2.09 -13.86 10.23
C ASP A 407 -0.65 -13.54 10.65
N ILE A 408 0.34 -14.15 10.00
CA ILE A 408 1.76 -13.81 10.15
C ILE A 408 2.07 -12.66 9.19
N ILE A 409 2.34 -11.47 9.72
CA ILE A 409 2.53 -10.24 8.98
C ILE A 409 4.00 -9.81 9.07
N TYR A 410 4.66 -9.70 7.94
CA TYR A 410 5.98 -9.10 7.79
C TYR A 410 5.86 -7.59 7.59
N THR A 411 6.69 -6.82 8.29
CA THR A 411 6.93 -5.40 8.05
C THR A 411 8.32 -5.25 7.44
N VAL A 412 8.41 -4.45 6.37
CA VAL A 412 9.68 -4.13 5.71
C VAL A 412 10.44 -3.08 6.53
N GLU A 413 11.57 -3.45 7.11
CA GLU A 413 12.41 -2.55 7.91
C GLU A 413 13.50 -1.89 7.05
N GLU A 414 14.11 -2.66 6.15
CA GLU A 414 15.13 -2.18 5.21
C GLU A 414 15.01 -2.91 3.87
N LEU A 415 15.25 -2.17 2.78
CA LEU A 415 15.27 -2.67 1.41
C LEU A 415 16.69 -2.50 0.84
N PRO A 416 17.13 -3.40 -0.08
CA PRO A 416 18.35 -3.15 -0.82
C PRO A 416 18.21 -1.92 -1.72
N ALA A 417 19.28 -1.16 -1.90
CA ALA A 417 19.28 0.06 -2.71
C ALA A 417 19.25 -0.19 -4.24
N PHE A 418 19.35 -1.45 -4.68
CA PHE A 418 19.53 -1.84 -6.09
C PHE A 418 18.32 -2.55 -6.71
N GLY A 419 17.12 -2.23 -6.26
CA GLY A 419 15.93 -2.82 -6.84
C GLY A 419 14.65 -2.47 -6.11
N TRP A 420 13.60 -3.20 -6.46
CA TRP A 420 12.26 -2.99 -5.94
C TRP A 420 11.67 -4.32 -5.47
N LEU A 421 11.07 -4.31 -4.29
CA LEU A 421 10.21 -5.38 -3.82
C LEU A 421 8.77 -5.03 -4.19
N ILE A 422 8.05 -5.93 -4.86
CA ILE A 422 6.74 -5.67 -5.45
C ILE A 422 5.74 -6.70 -4.97
N LYS A 423 4.53 -6.24 -4.64
CA LYS A 423 3.34 -7.04 -4.36
C LYS A 423 2.20 -6.58 -5.26
N GLY A 424 1.78 -7.41 -6.21
CA GLY A 424 0.81 -7.00 -7.22
C GLY A 424 1.28 -5.78 -8.01
N ALA A 425 0.57 -4.65 -7.90
CA ALA A 425 0.97 -3.37 -8.49
C ALA A 425 1.73 -2.44 -7.54
N GLU A 426 1.87 -2.79 -6.25
CA GLU A 426 2.51 -1.92 -5.27
C GLU A 426 4.02 -2.18 -5.20
N VAL A 427 4.82 -1.11 -5.29
CA VAL A 427 6.23 -1.12 -4.92
C VAL A 427 6.33 -0.91 -3.41
N LEU A 428 6.77 -1.94 -2.69
CA LEU A 428 6.90 -1.89 -1.23
C LEU A 428 8.05 -0.97 -0.84
N LYS A 429 7.86 -0.27 0.28
CA LYS A 429 8.83 0.64 0.91
C LYS A 429 9.02 0.26 2.38
N LYS A 430 9.95 0.93 3.08
CA LYS A 430 10.05 0.79 4.54
C LYS A 430 8.70 1.06 5.20
N GLY A 431 8.27 0.17 6.08
CA GLY A 431 6.96 0.16 6.74
C GLY A 431 5.85 -0.53 5.97
N SER A 432 6.03 -0.88 4.68
CA SER A 432 5.06 -1.71 3.94
C SER A 432 4.95 -3.11 4.56
N ARG A 433 3.79 -3.74 4.39
CA ARG A 433 3.46 -5.03 5.04
C ARG A 433 2.96 -6.07 4.05
N PHE A 434 3.31 -7.32 4.30
CA PHE A 434 2.79 -8.50 3.58
C PHE A 434 2.69 -9.70 4.53
N THR A 435 2.08 -10.80 4.11
CA THR A 435 1.81 -11.97 4.96
C THR A 435 2.68 -13.17 4.62
N GLN A 436 2.76 -14.17 5.50
CA GLN A 436 3.33 -15.47 5.14
C GLN A 436 2.55 -16.12 3.97
N LEU A 437 1.24 -15.92 3.91
CA LEU A 437 0.42 -16.40 2.81
C LEU A 437 0.81 -15.76 1.46
N ASP A 438 1.28 -14.51 1.45
CA ASP A 438 1.84 -13.89 0.24
C ASP A 438 3.09 -14.64 -0.25
N LEU A 439 3.94 -15.13 0.65
CA LEU A 439 5.11 -15.94 0.30
C LEU A 439 4.72 -17.35 -0.13
N ASP A 440 3.79 -17.99 0.59
CA ASP A 440 3.29 -19.32 0.24
C ASP A 440 2.68 -19.34 -1.17
N LEU A 441 2.00 -18.25 -1.55
CA LEU A 441 1.36 -18.07 -2.86
C LEU A 441 2.25 -17.39 -3.90
N LYS A 442 3.54 -17.12 -3.61
CA LYS A 442 4.48 -16.49 -4.54
C LYS A 442 4.03 -15.13 -5.08
N ASN A 443 3.38 -14.34 -4.21
CA ASN A 443 2.84 -13.01 -4.50
C ASN A 443 3.87 -11.88 -4.48
N MET A 444 5.11 -12.20 -4.10
CA MET A 444 6.19 -11.25 -3.90
C MET A 444 7.25 -11.38 -4.99
N VAL A 445 7.65 -10.27 -5.58
CA VAL A 445 8.68 -10.23 -6.63
C VAL A 445 9.74 -9.19 -6.29
N PHE A 446 11.00 -9.58 -6.31
CA PHE A 446 12.12 -8.65 -6.33
C PHE A 446 12.58 -8.39 -7.77
N ILE A 447 12.82 -7.13 -8.12
CA ILE A 447 13.30 -6.73 -9.45
C ILE A 447 14.56 -5.90 -9.29
N HIS A 448 15.63 -6.32 -9.96
CA HIS A 448 16.92 -5.64 -9.95
C HIS A 448 16.90 -4.36 -10.83
N ASP A 449 17.63 -3.32 -10.45
CA ASP A 449 17.61 -2.00 -11.11
C ASP A 449 18.23 -1.96 -12.53
N GLY A 450 19.04 -2.95 -12.89
CA GLY A 450 19.69 -3.05 -14.19
C GLY A 450 21.08 -2.39 -14.27
N GLN A 451 21.61 -1.86 -13.17
CA GLN A 451 22.85 -1.08 -13.14
C GLN A 451 23.80 -1.54 -12.04
N THR A 452 23.29 -1.82 -10.84
CA THR A 452 24.12 -2.08 -9.67
C THR A 452 24.63 -3.52 -9.67
N VAL A 453 25.87 -3.73 -9.21
CA VAL A 453 26.41 -5.07 -8.97
C VAL A 453 26.91 -5.11 -7.53
N GLY A 454 26.67 -6.21 -6.82
CA GLY A 454 27.05 -6.34 -5.42
C GLY A 454 26.03 -7.11 -4.59
N ALA A 455 26.06 -6.88 -3.27
CA ALA A 455 25.16 -7.53 -2.33
C ALA A 455 24.42 -6.51 -1.47
N GLY A 456 23.21 -6.89 -1.05
CA GLY A 456 22.36 -6.12 -0.14
C GLY A 456 21.47 -7.06 0.64
N ALA A 457 20.55 -6.49 1.40
CA ALA A 457 19.63 -7.31 2.17
C ALA A 457 18.24 -6.70 2.24
N LEU A 458 17.26 -7.60 2.31
CA LEU A 458 15.91 -7.31 2.76
C LEU A 458 15.87 -7.64 4.26
N VAL A 459 15.53 -6.65 5.09
CA VAL A 459 15.36 -6.83 6.54
C VAL A 459 13.88 -6.69 6.88
N LEU A 460 13.34 -7.69 7.58
CA LEU A 460 11.94 -7.77 7.95
C LEU A 460 11.79 -7.99 9.46
N ALA A 461 10.65 -7.56 9.99
CA ALA A 461 10.13 -8.03 11.27
C ALA A 461 8.82 -8.78 11.04
N ALA A 462 8.66 -9.98 11.58
CA ALA A 462 7.40 -10.71 11.55
C ALA A 462 6.63 -10.47 12.84
N ARG A 463 5.31 -10.30 12.72
CA ARG A 463 4.39 -10.24 13.85
C ARG A 463 3.14 -11.04 13.53
N ASP A 464 2.65 -11.81 14.48
CA ASP A 464 1.36 -12.45 14.31
C ASP A 464 0.22 -11.53 14.79
N LYS A 465 -1.01 -11.88 14.46
CA LYS A 465 -2.16 -11.14 14.94
C LYS A 465 -2.27 -11.14 16.47
N ALA A 466 -1.84 -12.20 17.14
CA ALA A 466 -1.82 -12.27 18.60
C ALA A 466 -0.64 -11.53 19.24
N GLY A 467 0.18 -10.78 18.49
CA GLY A 467 1.24 -9.90 19.01
C GLY A 467 2.61 -10.55 19.25
N ALA A 468 2.81 -11.82 18.91
CA ALA A 468 4.13 -12.46 18.84
C ALA A 468 5.02 -11.77 17.82
N ILE A 469 6.32 -11.61 18.10
CA ILE A 469 7.27 -10.87 17.23
C ILE A 469 8.54 -11.70 16.98
N LEU A 470 9.03 -11.67 15.74
CA LEU A 470 10.40 -12.02 15.35
C LEU A 470 11.04 -10.83 14.64
N GLU A 471 12.11 -10.30 15.20
CA GLU A 471 12.84 -9.16 14.62
C GLU A 471 14.08 -9.62 13.82
N ASN A 472 14.64 -8.71 13.02
CA ASN A 472 15.90 -8.91 12.30
C ASN A 472 15.94 -10.11 11.33
N LEU A 473 14.82 -10.40 10.67
CA LEU A 473 14.75 -11.42 9.62
C LEU A 473 15.43 -10.90 8.35
N LYS A 474 16.71 -11.22 8.19
CA LYS A 474 17.56 -10.73 7.11
C LYS A 474 17.74 -11.75 5.98
N ILE A 475 17.29 -11.41 4.78
CA ILE A 475 17.53 -12.17 3.54
C ILE A 475 18.60 -11.44 2.73
N ASN A 476 19.75 -12.07 2.50
CA ASN A 476 20.78 -11.48 1.64
C ASN A 476 20.42 -11.70 0.16
N ILE A 477 20.73 -10.69 -0.64
CA ILE A 477 20.45 -10.65 -2.07
C ILE A 477 21.76 -10.30 -2.77
N ALA A 478 22.21 -11.16 -3.68
CA ALA A 478 23.37 -10.89 -4.53
C ALA A 478 22.91 -10.58 -5.96
N ALA A 479 23.37 -9.45 -6.50
CA ALA A 479 23.23 -9.08 -7.89
C ALA A 479 24.40 -9.68 -8.70
N LYS A 480 24.08 -10.45 -9.73
CA LYS A 480 25.06 -11.09 -10.62
C LYS A 480 25.10 -10.45 -12.01
#